data_AF-A0A1H2WEF1-F1
#
_entry.id   AF-A0A1H2WEF1-F1
#
_cell.length_a   1.000
_cell.length_b   1.000
_cell.length_c   1.000
_cell.angle_alpha   90.00
_cell.angle_beta   90.00
_cell.angle_gamma   90.00
#
_symmetry.space_group_name_H-M   'P 1'
#
loop_
_entity.id
_entity.type
_entity.pdbx_description
1 polymer ?
#
loop_
_entity_poly.entity_id
_entity_poly.type
_entity_poly.pdbx_seq_one_letter_code
_entity_poly.pdbx_strand_id
1 'polypeptide(L)'
;MSRQNQAGRLSVLTLVWTTIFLLAAVIQAPVSASAASAAPAAQKSAAPTITVVIDGKPLQLSAAPLMYKGSLLLPMKSILDALGVKAAVQLGRIDMTRGSTKWTIRLNTTMLQTSNQNIRLSQAPIILNGRIYVSARLVAIVSGKNVNYDTKQKKVVIGYSEADLKVFQRTLFEAAMSGDAVTIERMLDRGVDPNLKLVNMFGDNVPIEYAVMKSSTEGTRALLEHGADVKLSSRDLVSEAILNQNADLLDLLLSHGYDANKTNRDGYSYLESASGVIGRSSNGSNYVNQYPKAEIVQTLLAHGADPGLDSSLYTAVQWSSYPIAQLLLKAGADPYKENRFHDTPYKMAVSRGTTKWLVVQDKQPVIPELRIMDAQGVPVESGTIFIQSAEGRYDLDRWVNWEGRTAYAELPDGNYNIVSARTYRTTSVLNKPIRVQNGQFESATLQLQKPNVTGTASFENASVNRSGQLNIYNDRNSYICDVVLNNGKFELSLPPGTYSFGQYFDFNGDTYAAKGTISVPAEGSISANVTVSATKYVYPQG
;
A
#
# COMPACT_ATOMS: atom_id res chain seq x y z
N MET A 1 -74.36 -3.00 -4.63
CA MET A 1 -74.77 -2.13 -3.52
C MET A 1 -73.55 -1.39 -3.01
N SER A 2 -73.42 -0.11 -3.39
CA SER A 2 -73.30 1.08 -2.49
C SER A 2 -71.90 1.28 -1.88
N ARG A 3 -71.10 2.23 -2.42
CA ARG A 3 -70.94 3.66 -1.99
C ARG A 3 -70.02 3.78 -0.75
N GLN A 4 -69.16 4.77 -0.52
CA GLN A 4 -68.69 6.03 -1.13
C GLN A 4 -67.59 6.54 -0.14
N ASN A 5 -66.52 7.25 -0.51
CA ASN A 5 -66.40 8.71 -0.68
C ASN A 5 -64.93 9.01 -1.07
N GLN A 6 -64.63 9.70 -2.19
CA GLN A 6 -64.46 11.18 -2.37
C GLN A 6 -63.25 11.77 -1.61
N ALA A 7 -62.40 12.68 -2.11
CA ALA A 7 -62.27 13.50 -3.33
C ALA A 7 -60.80 14.07 -3.34
N GLY A 8 -60.20 14.68 -4.36
CA GLY A 8 -60.58 15.12 -5.72
C GLY A 8 -59.32 15.13 -6.63
N ARG A 9 -59.42 14.76 -7.91
CA ARG A 9 -59.71 15.59 -9.11
C ARG A 9 -58.68 16.72 -9.34
N LEU A 10 -57.73 16.53 -10.27
CA LEU A 10 -57.79 16.70 -11.76
C LEU A 10 -57.63 18.20 -12.14
N SER A 11 -56.93 18.67 -13.17
CA SER A 11 -56.06 18.14 -14.24
C SER A 11 -55.97 19.19 -15.38
N VAL A 12 -55.06 18.99 -16.35
CA VAL A 12 -55.22 19.25 -17.81
C VAL A 12 -54.71 20.59 -18.42
N LEU A 13 -53.60 20.41 -19.15
CA LEU A 13 -53.28 20.72 -20.57
C LEU A 13 -53.33 22.14 -21.20
N THR A 14 -52.37 22.26 -22.16
CA THR A 14 -52.41 22.82 -23.54
C THR A 14 -51.99 24.26 -23.86
N LEU A 15 -50.78 24.37 -24.45
CA LEU A 15 -50.44 24.72 -25.86
C LEU A 15 -50.97 26.02 -26.54
N VAL A 16 -50.01 26.76 -27.16
CA VAL A 16 -50.04 27.54 -28.45
C VAL A 16 -50.27 29.08 -28.48
N TRP A 17 -49.19 29.76 -28.94
CA TRP A 17 -48.98 30.89 -29.89
C TRP A 17 -49.85 32.17 -29.97
N THR A 18 -49.09 33.29 -30.04
CA THR A 18 -49.17 34.48 -30.94
C THR A 18 -50.15 35.66 -30.72
N THR A 19 -49.57 36.83 -31.07
CA THR A 19 -50.09 38.13 -31.58
C THR A 19 -50.51 39.30 -30.66
N ILE A 20 -49.75 40.40 -30.85
CA ILE A 20 -50.13 41.80 -31.11
C ILE A 20 -50.94 42.56 -30.03
N PHE A 21 -50.33 43.63 -29.50
CA PHE A 21 -51.03 44.90 -29.24
C PHE A 21 -50.16 46.10 -29.63
N LEU A 22 -50.74 46.93 -30.50
CA LEU A 22 -50.33 48.27 -30.90
C LEU A 22 -51.09 49.25 -30.00
N LEU A 23 -50.43 50.26 -29.43
CA LEU A 23 -51.10 51.53 -29.13
C LEU A 23 -50.11 52.69 -29.23
N ALA A 24 -50.43 53.62 -30.13
CA ALA A 24 -49.74 54.87 -30.39
C ALA A 24 -50.37 56.00 -29.56
N ALA A 25 -49.59 57.01 -29.18
CA ALA A 25 -50.11 58.36 -28.96
C ALA A 25 -49.01 59.44 -29.13
N VAL A 26 -49.07 60.07 -30.30
CA VAL A 26 -49.03 61.52 -30.60
C VAL A 26 -47.81 62.38 -30.19
N ILE A 27 -47.29 63.01 -31.23
CA ILE A 27 -46.23 64.01 -31.38
C ILE A 27 -46.74 65.43 -31.03
N GLN A 28 -45.92 66.26 -30.38
CA GLN A 28 -45.75 67.68 -30.75
C GLN A 28 -44.28 68.13 -30.55
N ALA A 29 -43.69 68.62 -31.64
CA ALA A 29 -42.45 69.42 -31.70
C ALA A 29 -42.81 70.93 -31.55
N PRO A 30 -41.89 71.93 -31.62
CA PRO A 30 -40.46 71.90 -31.94
C PRO A 30 -39.59 72.80 -31.03
N VAL A 31 -38.26 72.83 -31.23
CA VAL A 31 -37.44 74.04 -31.51
C VAL A 31 -36.00 73.57 -31.77
N SER A 32 -35.52 73.82 -32.98
CA SER A 32 -34.12 73.72 -33.37
C SER A 32 -33.39 74.99 -32.97
N ALA A 33 -32.28 74.90 -32.22
CA ALA A 33 -31.25 75.93 -32.19
C ALA A 33 -29.89 75.33 -31.81
N SER A 34 -28.92 75.56 -32.70
CA SER A 34 -27.50 75.19 -32.68
C SER A 34 -26.75 75.49 -31.37
N ALA A 35 -25.91 74.54 -30.91
CA ALA A 35 -24.64 74.86 -30.26
C ALA A 35 -23.70 73.63 -30.18
N ALA A 36 -22.55 73.77 -30.86
CA ALA A 36 -21.24 73.18 -30.57
C ALA A 36 -21.12 71.67 -30.25
N SER A 37 -20.61 70.93 -31.23
CA SER A 37 -19.89 69.66 -31.03
C SER A 37 -18.68 69.88 -30.11
N ALA A 38 -18.80 69.50 -28.84
CA ALA A 38 -17.64 69.26 -27.98
C ALA A 38 -17.11 67.85 -28.23
N ALA A 39 -15.88 67.75 -28.73
CA ALA A 39 -15.18 66.50 -28.91
C ALA A 39 -15.07 65.72 -27.58
N PRO A 40 -15.21 64.38 -27.58
CA PRO A 40 -15.00 63.60 -26.37
C PRO A 40 -13.54 63.69 -25.95
N ALA A 41 -13.32 64.08 -24.68
CA ALA A 41 -12.02 64.12 -24.06
C ALA A 41 -11.33 62.75 -24.21
N ALA A 42 -10.17 62.74 -24.86
CA ALA A 42 -9.34 61.56 -25.01
C ALA A 42 -8.96 61.02 -23.62
N GLN A 43 -9.47 59.83 -23.27
CA GLN A 43 -8.90 59.01 -22.22
C GLN A 43 -7.42 58.75 -22.57
N LYS A 44 -6.50 59.31 -21.78
CA LYS A 44 -5.09 58.89 -21.79
C LYS A 44 -5.06 57.38 -21.55
N SER A 45 -4.69 56.61 -22.58
CA SER A 45 -4.44 55.19 -22.41
C SER A 45 -3.30 55.00 -21.43
N ALA A 46 -3.56 54.29 -20.33
CA ALA A 46 -2.51 53.88 -19.41
C ALA A 46 -1.51 53.01 -20.19
N ALA A 47 -0.22 53.30 -20.07
CA ALA A 47 0.82 52.51 -20.71
C ALA A 47 0.67 51.02 -20.32
N PRO A 48 0.87 50.08 -21.27
CA PRO A 48 0.69 48.66 -20.99
C PRO A 48 1.60 48.21 -19.85
N THR A 49 0.99 47.66 -18.80
CA THR A 49 1.68 47.24 -17.57
C THR A 49 2.31 45.86 -17.77
N ILE A 50 3.57 45.69 -17.36
CA ILE A 50 4.26 44.41 -17.43
C ILE A 50 3.57 43.40 -16.48
N THR A 51 3.19 42.23 -16.99
CA THR A 51 2.57 41.15 -16.21
C THR A 51 3.61 40.13 -15.75
N VAL A 52 3.32 39.40 -14.67
CA VAL A 52 4.20 38.34 -14.15
C VAL A 52 3.43 37.04 -13.99
N VAL A 53 4.04 35.94 -14.43
CA VAL A 53 3.57 34.57 -14.24
C VAL A 53 4.65 33.80 -13.50
N ILE A 54 4.27 33.09 -12.44
CA ILE A 54 5.16 32.23 -11.66
C ILE A 54 4.63 30.80 -11.73
N ASP A 55 5.46 29.86 -12.20
CA ASP A 55 5.10 28.44 -12.35
C ASP A 55 3.76 28.24 -13.08
N GLY A 56 3.56 28.97 -14.18
CA GLY A 56 2.34 28.92 -14.99
C GLY A 56 1.15 29.73 -14.44
N LYS A 57 1.20 30.21 -13.19
CA LYS A 57 0.12 30.96 -12.54
C LYS A 57 0.34 32.48 -12.64
N PRO A 58 -0.63 33.27 -13.15
CA PRO A 58 -0.55 34.73 -13.12
C PRO A 58 -0.46 35.26 -11.69
N LEU A 59 0.47 36.17 -11.44
CA LEU A 59 0.63 36.81 -10.13
C LEU A 59 0.01 38.20 -10.13
N GLN A 60 -0.94 38.42 -9.22
CA GLN A 60 -1.42 39.77 -8.96
C GLN A 60 -0.37 40.56 -8.20
N LEU A 61 0.01 41.70 -8.75
CA LEU A 61 1.05 42.54 -8.19
C LEU A 61 0.46 43.78 -7.56
N SER A 62 0.97 44.11 -6.37
CA SER A 62 0.68 45.40 -5.74
C SER A 62 1.29 46.57 -6.54
N ALA A 63 2.38 46.35 -7.28
CA ALA A 63 3.12 47.32 -8.09
C ALA A 63 3.49 46.75 -9.46
N ALA A 64 3.50 47.60 -10.49
CA ALA A 64 3.99 47.22 -11.81
C ALA A 64 5.52 46.95 -11.77
N PRO A 65 6.02 45.87 -12.41
CA PRO A 65 7.40 45.77 -12.85
C PRO A 65 7.74 46.89 -13.82
N LEU A 66 9.02 47.24 -13.92
CA LEU A 66 9.47 48.35 -14.75
C LEU A 66 10.84 48.11 -15.36
N MET A 67 11.10 48.79 -16.47
CA MET A 67 12.44 48.87 -17.06
C MET A 67 13.16 50.08 -16.45
N TYR A 68 14.30 49.86 -15.82
CA TYR A 68 15.13 50.91 -15.24
C TYR A 68 16.56 50.78 -15.75
N LYS A 69 17.06 51.82 -16.43
CA LYS A 69 18.41 51.84 -17.04
C LYS A 69 18.71 50.57 -17.86
N GLY A 70 17.73 50.13 -18.67
CA GLY A 70 17.85 48.92 -19.50
C GLY A 70 17.67 47.59 -18.78
N SER A 71 17.48 47.58 -17.45
CA SER A 71 17.26 46.36 -16.66
C SER A 71 15.81 46.21 -16.23
N LEU A 72 15.27 44.99 -16.30
CA LEU A 72 13.97 44.67 -15.71
C LEU A 72 14.09 44.62 -14.18
N LEU A 73 13.25 45.42 -13.53
CA LEU A 73 13.09 45.47 -12.09
C LEU A 73 11.72 44.99 -11.66
N LEU A 74 11.72 44.16 -10.62
CA LEU A 74 10.56 43.46 -10.10
C LEU A 74 10.25 43.93 -8.68
N PRO A 75 8.96 44.12 -8.30
CA PRO A 75 8.59 44.49 -6.94
C PRO A 75 8.99 43.39 -5.96
N MET A 76 9.93 43.69 -5.06
CA MET A 76 10.61 42.66 -4.25
C MET A 76 9.63 41.86 -3.40
N LYS A 77 8.77 42.53 -2.63
CA LYS A 77 7.89 41.88 -1.66
C LYS A 77 6.96 40.86 -2.34
N SER A 78 6.13 41.31 -3.28
CA SER A 78 5.16 40.44 -3.97
C SER A 78 5.83 39.26 -4.68
N ILE A 79 7.04 39.45 -5.24
CA ILE A 79 7.74 38.41 -6.00
C ILE A 79 8.43 37.41 -5.08
N LEU A 80 9.16 37.88 -4.07
CA LEU A 80 9.87 37.01 -3.15
C LEU A 80 8.91 36.23 -2.24
N ASP A 81 7.82 36.86 -1.78
CA ASP A 81 6.78 36.19 -1.01
C ASP A 81 6.15 35.04 -1.83
N ALA A 82 5.80 35.30 -3.09
CA ALA A 82 5.24 34.29 -4.00
C ALA A 82 6.23 33.16 -4.34
N LEU A 83 7.54 33.39 -4.20
CA LEU A 83 8.58 32.39 -4.43
C LEU A 83 9.05 31.70 -3.13
N GLY A 84 8.40 31.99 -1.99
CA GLY A 84 8.75 31.43 -0.68
C GLY A 84 10.10 31.89 -0.15
N VAL A 85 10.61 33.04 -0.62
CA VAL A 85 11.87 33.64 -0.15
C VAL A 85 11.52 34.68 0.92
N LYS A 86 11.85 34.38 2.18
CA LYS A 86 11.64 35.34 3.27
C LYS A 86 12.66 36.45 3.15
N ALA A 87 12.21 37.71 3.13
CA ALA A 87 13.07 38.88 3.04
C ALA A 87 12.81 39.87 4.19
N ALA A 88 13.87 40.33 4.84
CA ALA A 88 13.84 41.36 5.87
C ALA A 88 14.72 42.54 5.47
N VAL A 89 14.28 43.76 5.77
CA VAL A 89 15.01 44.98 5.42
C VAL A 89 15.35 45.75 6.68
N GLN A 90 16.63 46.02 6.92
CA GLN A 90 17.12 46.73 8.10
C GLN A 90 18.27 47.65 7.69
N LEU A 91 18.19 48.94 8.04
CA LEU A 91 19.27 49.92 7.80
C LEU A 91 19.82 49.90 6.35
N GLY A 92 18.93 49.77 5.36
CA GLY A 92 19.30 49.72 3.94
C GLY A 92 19.95 48.43 3.46
N ARG A 93 19.97 47.38 4.29
CA ARG A 93 20.37 46.01 3.97
C ARG A 93 19.12 45.13 3.82
N ILE A 94 19.13 44.25 2.83
CA ILE A 94 18.12 43.25 2.56
C ILE A 94 18.73 41.88 2.87
N ASP A 95 18.19 41.20 3.86
CA ASP A 95 18.54 39.82 4.21
C ASP A 95 17.45 38.88 3.73
N MET A 96 17.82 37.88 2.94
CA MET A 96 16.92 36.93 2.31
C MET A 96 17.26 35.51 2.73
N THR A 97 16.25 34.68 2.97
CA THR A 97 16.43 33.28 3.36
C THR A 97 15.40 32.38 2.69
N ARG A 98 15.85 31.21 2.23
CA ARG A 98 14.99 30.11 1.76
C ARG A 98 15.60 28.78 2.18
N GLY A 99 14.89 28.02 3.01
CA GLY A 99 15.47 26.86 3.70
C GLY A 99 16.68 27.27 4.53
N SER A 100 17.80 26.57 4.36
CA SER A 100 19.09 26.87 5.02
C SER A 100 19.94 27.92 4.28
N THR A 101 19.55 28.33 3.06
CA THR A 101 20.35 29.26 2.26
C THR A 101 20.04 30.70 2.61
N LYS A 102 21.08 31.52 2.71
CA LYS A 102 21.01 32.94 3.07
C LYS A 102 21.70 33.81 2.02
N TRP A 103 21.11 34.96 1.75
CA TRP A 103 21.67 35.98 0.88
C TRP A 103 21.52 37.35 1.52
N THR A 104 22.49 38.22 1.27
CA THR A 104 22.48 39.58 1.79
C THR A 104 22.88 40.56 0.69
N ILE A 105 22.16 41.69 0.58
CA ILE A 105 22.55 42.78 -0.31
C ILE A 105 22.20 44.13 0.29
N ARG A 106 22.99 45.17 -0.01
CA ARG A 106 22.65 46.55 0.35
C ARG A 106 21.91 47.24 -0.79
N LEU A 107 20.96 48.11 -0.44
CA LEU A 107 20.31 49.00 -1.39
C LEU A 107 21.37 49.83 -2.14
N ASN A 108 21.11 50.08 -3.42
CA ASN A 108 21.97 50.83 -4.33
C ASN A 108 23.36 50.19 -4.59
N THR A 109 23.61 48.95 -4.15
CA THR A 109 24.81 48.19 -4.51
C THR A 109 24.46 46.98 -5.38
N THR A 110 25.43 46.51 -6.18
CA THR A 110 25.24 45.37 -7.10
C THR A 110 25.83 44.07 -6.57
N MET A 111 26.45 44.07 -5.39
CA MET A 111 27.15 42.91 -4.84
C MET A 111 26.23 42.15 -3.88
N LEU A 112 25.70 41.02 -4.36
CA LEU A 112 24.94 40.05 -3.56
C LEU A 112 25.94 39.15 -2.82
N GLN A 113 25.86 39.13 -1.50
CA GLN A 113 26.63 38.24 -0.65
C GLN A 113 25.87 36.92 -0.47
N THR A 114 26.58 35.82 -0.62
CA THR A 114 26.13 34.45 -0.31
C THR A 114 27.03 33.85 0.76
N SER A 115 26.70 32.68 1.31
CA SER A 115 27.55 32.01 2.30
C SER A 115 28.98 31.77 1.82
N ASN A 116 29.20 31.56 0.51
CA ASN A 116 30.47 31.06 -0.02
C ASN A 116 31.14 32.03 -1.02
N GLN A 117 30.42 33.06 -1.49
CA GLN A 117 30.91 33.95 -2.55
C GLN A 117 30.09 35.23 -2.67
N ASN A 118 30.67 36.24 -3.33
CA ASN A 118 29.99 37.46 -3.73
C ASN A 118 29.63 37.41 -5.22
N ILE A 119 28.37 37.66 -5.56
CA ILE A 119 27.86 37.62 -6.93
C ILE A 119 27.47 39.03 -7.36
N ARG A 120 27.99 39.49 -8.50
CA ARG A 120 27.62 40.79 -9.08
C ARG A 120 26.31 40.69 -9.87
N LEU A 121 25.36 41.58 -9.56
CA LEU A 121 24.07 41.71 -10.22
C LEU A 121 24.14 42.68 -11.41
N SER A 122 23.14 42.59 -12.31
CA SER A 122 22.98 43.51 -13.44
C SER A 122 22.52 44.90 -13.01
N GLN A 123 21.69 44.98 -11.97
CA GLN A 123 21.16 46.22 -11.42
C GLN A 123 20.97 46.09 -9.90
N ALA A 124 21.35 47.15 -9.19
CA ALA A 124 21.22 47.23 -7.74
C ALA A 124 19.75 47.27 -7.33
N PRO A 125 19.38 46.71 -6.15
CA PRO A 125 18.09 46.97 -5.54
C PRO A 125 17.90 48.46 -5.28
N ILE A 126 16.76 49.02 -5.66
CA ILE A 126 16.45 50.45 -5.48
C ILE A 126 15.13 50.63 -4.74
N ILE A 127 14.97 51.79 -4.11
CA ILE A 127 13.68 52.25 -3.61
C ILE A 127 13.08 53.20 -4.64
N LEU A 128 11.84 52.95 -5.05
CA LEU A 128 11.05 53.85 -5.89
C LEU A 128 9.63 53.93 -5.32
N ASN A 129 9.15 55.15 -5.04
CA ASN A 129 7.82 55.41 -4.48
C ASN A 129 7.52 54.58 -3.22
N GLY A 130 8.50 54.50 -2.31
CA GLY A 130 8.38 53.74 -1.05
C GLY A 130 8.43 52.21 -1.21
N ARG A 131 8.73 51.69 -2.40
CA ARG A 131 8.78 50.25 -2.69
C ARG A 131 10.16 49.82 -3.14
N ILE A 132 10.58 48.65 -2.69
CA ILE A 132 11.87 48.08 -3.09
C ILE A 132 11.68 47.27 -4.37
N TYR A 133 12.53 47.56 -5.34
CA TYR A 133 12.61 46.88 -6.62
C TYR A 133 13.94 46.14 -6.72
N VAL A 134 13.90 44.88 -7.17
CA VAL A 134 15.07 44.02 -7.34
C VAL A 134 15.21 43.57 -8.79
N SER A 135 16.45 43.30 -9.22
CA SER A 135 16.71 42.87 -10.59
C SER A 135 16.21 41.44 -10.86
N ALA A 136 15.80 41.17 -12.10
CA ALA A 136 15.47 39.82 -12.56
C ALA A 136 16.56 38.79 -12.23
N ARG A 137 17.85 39.19 -12.31
CA ARG A 137 18.99 38.34 -11.94
C ARG A 137 19.00 37.99 -10.44
N LEU A 138 18.70 38.93 -9.55
CA LEU A 138 18.57 38.63 -8.12
C LEU A 138 17.46 37.61 -7.90
N VAL A 139 16.28 37.85 -8.49
CA VAL A 139 15.13 36.94 -8.38
C VAL A 139 15.49 35.54 -8.88
N ALA A 140 16.16 35.43 -10.02
CA ALA A 140 16.62 34.14 -10.55
C ALA A 140 17.54 33.39 -9.57
N ILE A 141 18.51 34.10 -8.99
CA ILE A 141 19.49 33.51 -8.04
C ILE A 141 18.79 33.02 -6.76
N VAL A 142 17.98 33.87 -6.12
CA VAL A 142 17.39 33.53 -4.81
C VAL A 142 16.25 32.52 -4.91
N SER A 143 15.62 32.42 -6.08
CA SER A 143 14.58 31.41 -6.34
C SER A 143 15.12 30.11 -6.95
N GLY A 144 16.31 30.14 -7.57
CA GLY A 144 16.81 29.04 -8.38
C GLY A 144 15.96 28.76 -9.63
N LYS A 145 15.21 29.76 -10.10
CA LYS A 145 14.32 29.66 -11.27
C LYS A 145 14.80 30.59 -12.40
N ASN A 146 14.44 30.25 -13.62
CA ASN A 146 14.66 31.13 -14.76
C ASN A 146 13.70 32.32 -14.69
N VAL A 147 14.17 33.51 -15.06
CA VAL A 147 13.35 34.73 -15.18
C VAL A 147 13.47 35.21 -16.61
N ASN A 148 12.45 34.93 -17.43
CA ASN A 148 12.39 35.35 -18.82
C ASN A 148 11.42 36.52 -18.99
N TYR A 149 11.78 37.51 -19.79
CA TYR A 149 10.93 38.65 -20.10
C TYR A 149 10.64 38.71 -21.59
N ASP A 150 9.39 38.44 -21.96
CA ASP A 150 8.89 38.65 -23.31
C ASP A 150 8.58 40.13 -23.51
N THR A 151 9.41 40.81 -24.31
CA THR A 151 9.29 42.24 -24.59
C THR A 151 8.10 42.58 -25.49
N LYS A 152 7.60 41.63 -26.29
CA LYS A 152 6.44 41.79 -27.17
C LYS A 152 5.14 41.65 -26.37
N GLN A 153 5.07 40.61 -25.54
CA GLN A 153 3.89 40.35 -24.69
C GLN A 153 3.88 41.17 -23.40
N LYS A 154 4.97 41.89 -23.08
CA LYS A 154 5.17 42.58 -21.81
C LYS A 154 4.92 41.63 -20.62
N LYS A 155 5.48 40.44 -20.69
CA LYS A 155 5.22 39.34 -19.76
C LYS A 155 6.51 38.77 -19.20
N VAL A 156 6.61 38.68 -17.88
CA VAL A 156 7.70 38.01 -17.19
C VAL A 156 7.23 36.62 -16.78
N VAL A 157 8.02 35.59 -17.11
CA VAL A 157 7.79 34.21 -16.70
C VAL A 157 8.92 33.81 -15.75
N ILE A 158 8.55 33.39 -14.54
CA ILE A 158 9.45 32.88 -13.52
C ILE A 158 9.14 31.40 -13.32
N GLY A 159 10.09 30.51 -13.59
CA GLY A 159 9.84 29.07 -13.56
C GLY A 159 11.05 28.22 -13.94
N TYR A 160 10.85 26.91 -14.00
CA TYR A 160 11.83 25.97 -14.54
C TYR A 160 11.78 25.94 -16.07
N SER A 161 12.91 25.63 -16.72
CA SER A 161 12.88 25.39 -18.18
C SER A 161 12.22 24.05 -18.51
N GLU A 162 11.81 23.85 -19.76
CA GLU A 162 11.32 22.54 -20.21
C GLU A 162 12.36 21.42 -20.03
N ALA A 163 13.65 21.74 -20.19
CA ALA A 163 14.73 20.78 -19.97
C ALA A 163 14.83 20.38 -18.49
N ASP A 164 14.72 21.34 -17.57
CA ASP A 164 14.72 21.07 -16.12
C ASP A 164 13.52 20.20 -15.73
N LEU A 165 12.32 20.54 -16.21
CA LEU A 165 11.09 19.79 -15.91
C LEU A 165 11.18 18.34 -16.43
N LYS A 166 11.80 18.10 -17.60
CA LYS A 166 12.04 16.75 -18.10
C LYS A 166 12.98 15.96 -17.20
N VAL A 167 14.03 16.59 -16.68
CA VAL A 167 14.94 15.95 -15.72
C VAL A 167 14.20 15.63 -14.43
N PHE A 168 13.43 16.57 -13.88
CA PHE A 168 12.64 16.35 -12.66
C PHE A 168 11.59 15.26 -12.85
N GLN A 169 10.92 15.19 -14.01
CA GLN A 169 9.97 14.12 -14.32
C GLN A 169 10.67 12.76 -14.31
N ARG A 170 11.84 12.65 -14.92
CA ARG A 170 12.63 11.42 -14.88
C ARG A 170 13.02 11.05 -13.44
N THR A 171 13.47 12.02 -12.66
CA THR A 171 13.81 11.82 -11.24
C THR A 171 12.60 11.38 -10.42
N LEU A 172 11.39 11.86 -10.71
CA LEU A 172 10.16 11.41 -10.08
C LEU A 172 9.93 9.90 -10.31
N PHE A 173 10.10 9.42 -11.55
CA PHE A 173 10.01 7.98 -11.86
C PHE A 173 11.07 7.16 -11.13
N GLU A 174 12.33 7.60 -11.16
CA GLU A 174 13.43 6.91 -10.49
C GLU A 174 13.22 6.84 -8.97
N ALA A 175 12.72 7.91 -8.35
CA ALA A 175 12.36 7.97 -6.94
C ALA A 175 11.16 7.07 -6.60
N ALA A 176 10.13 7.02 -7.45
CA ALA A 176 9.01 6.10 -7.29
C ALA A 176 9.45 4.63 -7.38
N MET A 177 10.40 4.31 -8.28
CA MET A 177 10.98 2.96 -8.40
C MET A 177 11.81 2.53 -7.19
N SER A 178 12.37 3.47 -6.43
CA SER A 178 13.10 3.18 -5.18
C SER A 178 12.25 3.36 -3.93
N GLY A 179 11.04 3.92 -4.05
CA GLY A 179 10.16 4.26 -2.92
C GLY A 179 10.60 5.50 -2.12
N ASP A 180 11.44 6.36 -2.68
CA ASP A 180 11.95 7.58 -2.03
C ASP A 180 10.89 8.69 -2.01
N ALA A 181 10.03 8.64 -0.98
CA ALA A 181 8.94 9.59 -0.77
C ALA A 181 9.42 11.05 -0.70
N VAL A 182 10.57 11.31 -0.09
CA VAL A 182 11.12 12.67 0.07
C VAL A 182 11.50 13.25 -1.29
N THR A 183 12.12 12.45 -2.16
CA THR A 183 12.45 12.91 -3.52
C THR A 183 11.20 13.05 -4.39
N ILE A 184 10.22 12.15 -4.27
CA ILE A 184 8.91 12.24 -4.94
C ILE A 184 8.26 13.59 -4.64
N GLU A 185 8.02 13.89 -3.36
CA GLU A 185 7.40 15.15 -2.92
C GLU A 185 8.17 16.37 -3.45
N ARG A 186 9.49 16.32 -3.35
CA ARG A 186 10.36 17.42 -3.80
C ARG A 186 10.34 17.63 -5.33
N MET A 187 10.09 16.59 -6.12
CA MET A 187 9.91 16.74 -7.57
C MET A 187 8.53 17.29 -7.88
N LEU A 188 7.49 16.81 -7.22
CA LEU A 188 6.11 17.30 -7.37
C LEU A 188 6.00 18.79 -7.02
N ASP A 189 6.67 19.25 -5.96
CA ASP A 189 6.76 20.67 -5.58
C ASP A 189 7.47 21.55 -6.62
N ARG A 190 8.22 20.95 -7.55
CA ARG A 190 8.81 21.66 -8.69
C ARG A 190 7.86 21.77 -9.89
N GLY A 191 6.62 21.31 -9.75
CA GLY A 191 5.56 21.45 -10.75
C GLY A 191 5.63 20.43 -11.89
N VAL A 192 6.26 19.27 -11.65
CA VAL A 192 6.14 18.14 -12.58
C VAL A 192 4.74 17.55 -12.51
N ASP A 193 4.28 16.97 -13.61
CA ASP A 193 2.95 16.36 -13.68
C ASP A 193 3.02 14.93 -13.12
N PRO A 194 2.27 14.60 -12.05
CA PRO A 194 2.26 13.25 -11.48
C PRO A 194 1.70 12.18 -12.44
N ASN A 195 1.04 12.59 -13.53
CA ASN A 195 0.41 11.71 -14.50
C ASN A 195 1.19 11.58 -15.82
N LEU A 196 2.23 12.41 -16.02
CA LEU A 196 2.98 12.43 -17.26
C LEU A 196 3.75 11.11 -17.45
N LYS A 197 3.43 10.40 -18.52
CA LYS A 197 4.11 9.17 -18.92
C LYS A 197 5.41 9.46 -19.66
N LEU A 198 6.44 8.70 -19.36
CA LEU A 198 7.73 8.72 -20.05
C LEU A 198 7.91 7.42 -20.86
N VAL A 199 7.08 7.26 -21.90
CA VAL A 199 6.88 5.99 -22.63
C VAL A 199 8.18 5.35 -23.12
N ASN A 200 9.12 6.15 -23.65
CA ASN A 200 10.39 5.64 -24.17
C ASN A 200 11.36 5.12 -23.08
N MET A 201 11.12 5.45 -21.81
CA MET A 201 12.01 5.08 -20.69
C MET A 201 11.35 4.09 -19.72
N PHE A 202 10.05 4.28 -19.45
CA PHE A 202 9.32 3.54 -18.41
C PHE A 202 8.06 2.85 -18.96
N GLY A 203 7.86 2.84 -20.27
CA GLY A 203 6.67 2.29 -20.90
C GLY A 203 5.40 3.07 -20.53
N ASP A 204 4.25 2.41 -20.56
CA ASP A 204 2.96 3.05 -20.31
C ASP A 204 2.64 3.26 -18.81
N ASN A 205 3.64 3.08 -17.95
CA ASN A 205 3.49 3.21 -16.50
C ASN A 205 3.43 4.68 -16.06
N VAL A 206 2.71 4.92 -14.97
CA VAL A 206 2.67 6.22 -14.26
C VAL A 206 3.43 6.12 -12.93
N PRO A 207 3.98 7.23 -12.39
CA PRO A 207 4.79 7.21 -11.18
C PRO A 207 4.15 6.48 -9.99
N ILE A 208 2.84 6.64 -9.79
CA ILE A 208 2.10 6.02 -8.67
C ILE A 208 2.16 4.49 -8.70
N GLU A 209 2.22 3.86 -9.88
CA GLU A 209 2.34 2.41 -9.98
C GLU A 209 3.62 1.90 -9.33
N TYR A 210 4.74 2.60 -9.55
CA TYR A 210 6.02 2.21 -8.95
C TYR A 210 6.04 2.42 -7.44
N ALA A 211 5.49 3.53 -6.95
CA ALA A 211 5.41 3.79 -5.52
C ALA A 211 4.60 2.70 -4.78
N VAL A 212 3.46 2.28 -5.35
CA VAL A 212 2.63 1.19 -4.80
C VAL A 212 3.36 -0.15 -4.86
N MET A 213 3.99 -0.49 -5.98
CA MET A 213 4.78 -1.73 -6.12
C MET A 213 5.97 -1.79 -5.15
N LYS A 214 6.47 -0.63 -4.71
CA LYS A 214 7.52 -0.52 -3.70
C LYS A 214 6.96 -0.44 -2.28
N SER A 215 5.65 -0.55 -2.11
CA SER A 215 4.96 -0.43 -0.83
C SER A 215 5.30 0.89 -0.11
N SER A 216 5.54 1.97 -0.87
CA SER A 216 5.87 3.31 -0.36
C SER A 216 4.58 4.08 -0.09
N THR A 217 4.08 4.00 1.15
CA THR A 217 2.83 4.66 1.57
C THR A 217 2.93 6.17 1.45
N GLU A 218 4.01 6.78 1.95
CA GLU A 218 4.24 8.23 1.91
C GLU A 218 4.46 8.73 0.48
N GLY A 219 5.19 7.97 -0.35
CA GLY A 219 5.39 8.32 -1.75
C GLY A 219 4.09 8.28 -2.56
N THR A 220 3.24 7.28 -2.28
CA THR A 220 1.90 7.16 -2.87
C THR A 220 1.00 8.31 -2.41
N ARG A 221 1.06 8.69 -1.13
CA ARG A 221 0.31 9.82 -0.57
C ARG A 221 0.68 11.13 -1.27
N ALA A 222 1.97 11.43 -1.37
CA ALA A 222 2.44 12.65 -2.04
C ALA A 222 1.94 12.71 -3.49
N LEU A 223 2.01 11.60 -4.23
CA LEU A 223 1.50 11.54 -5.60
C LEU A 223 0.00 11.82 -5.68
N LEU A 224 -0.81 11.21 -4.80
CA LEU A 224 -2.26 11.42 -4.76
C LEU A 224 -2.63 12.86 -4.36
N GLU A 225 -1.96 13.43 -3.37
CA GLU A 225 -2.17 14.81 -2.91
C GLU A 225 -1.81 15.85 -3.98
N HIS A 226 -0.84 15.56 -4.83
CA HIS A 226 -0.49 16.40 -5.99
C HIS A 226 -1.30 16.07 -7.26
N GLY A 227 -2.31 15.19 -7.18
CA GLY A 227 -3.28 14.96 -8.24
C GLY A 227 -2.98 13.80 -9.19
N ALA A 228 -2.25 12.78 -8.74
CA ALA A 228 -2.13 11.53 -9.48
C ALA A 228 -3.51 10.89 -9.72
N ASP A 229 -3.83 10.60 -10.97
CA ASP A 229 -5.06 9.93 -11.38
C ASP A 229 -4.85 8.42 -11.41
N VAL A 230 -5.43 7.78 -10.40
CA VAL A 230 -5.44 6.33 -10.19
C VAL A 230 -6.02 5.54 -11.38
N LYS A 231 -6.88 6.17 -12.20
CA LYS A 231 -7.49 5.54 -13.38
C LYS A 231 -6.55 5.37 -14.55
N LEU A 232 -5.43 6.11 -14.56
CA LEU A 232 -4.39 5.97 -15.60
C LEU A 232 -3.52 4.75 -15.37
N SER A 233 -3.62 4.10 -14.21
CA SER A 233 -2.94 2.86 -13.96
C SER A 233 -3.56 1.71 -14.76
N SER A 234 -2.70 0.95 -15.43
CA SER A 234 -3.08 -0.33 -16.07
C SER A 234 -3.03 -1.50 -15.07
N ARG A 235 -2.54 -1.24 -13.85
CA ARG A 235 -2.37 -2.20 -12.77
C ARG A 235 -3.52 -2.10 -11.77
N ASP A 236 -3.73 -3.20 -11.10
CA ASP A 236 -4.60 -3.26 -9.94
C ASP A 236 -3.79 -2.90 -8.68
N LEU A 237 -3.78 -1.60 -8.34
CA LEU A 237 -3.01 -1.09 -7.21
C LEU A 237 -3.51 -1.62 -5.86
N VAL A 238 -4.81 -1.94 -5.74
CA VAL A 238 -5.39 -2.49 -4.52
C VAL A 238 -4.90 -3.92 -4.31
N SER A 239 -4.93 -4.75 -5.36
CA SER A 239 -4.33 -6.09 -5.30
C SER A 239 -2.84 -6.05 -4.92
N GLU A 240 -2.07 -5.09 -5.44
CA GLU A 240 -0.66 -4.92 -5.09
C GLU A 240 -0.47 -4.54 -3.60
N ALA A 241 -1.33 -3.69 -3.04
CA ALA A 241 -1.29 -3.36 -1.61
C ALA A 241 -1.64 -4.56 -0.71
N ILE A 242 -2.61 -5.38 -1.12
CA ILE A 242 -2.96 -6.65 -0.45
C ILE A 242 -1.79 -7.63 -0.50
N LEU A 243 -1.15 -7.80 -1.67
CA LEU A 243 0.04 -8.63 -1.86
C LEU A 243 1.25 -8.13 -1.05
N ASN A 244 1.36 -6.83 -0.83
CA ASN A 244 2.42 -6.28 0.03
C ASN A 244 2.06 -6.34 1.53
N GLN A 245 0.85 -6.77 1.89
CA GLN A 245 0.34 -6.86 3.26
C GLN A 245 0.53 -5.54 4.02
N ASN A 246 0.30 -4.43 3.32
CA ASN A 246 0.44 -3.06 3.82
C ASN A 246 -0.95 -2.43 3.98
N ALA A 247 -1.49 -2.51 5.20
CA ALA A 247 -2.82 -1.99 5.52
C ALA A 247 -2.91 -0.47 5.38
N ASP A 248 -1.84 0.28 5.67
CA ASP A 248 -1.82 1.74 5.57
C ASP A 248 -1.86 2.21 4.10
N LEU A 249 -1.13 1.50 3.22
CA LEU A 249 -1.20 1.75 1.78
C LEU A 249 -2.57 1.38 1.21
N LEU A 250 -3.14 0.27 1.66
CA LEU A 250 -4.47 -0.15 1.25
C LEU A 250 -5.54 0.86 1.68
N ASP A 251 -5.51 1.31 2.94
CA ASP A 251 -6.39 2.33 3.49
C ASP A 251 -6.29 3.65 2.69
N LEU A 252 -5.07 4.07 2.37
CA LEU A 252 -4.82 5.24 1.54
C LEU A 252 -5.46 5.10 0.15
N LEU A 253 -5.26 3.97 -0.54
CA LEU A 253 -5.85 3.76 -1.86
C LEU A 253 -7.39 3.78 -1.79
N LEU A 254 -8.01 3.04 -0.86
CA LEU A 254 -9.46 2.98 -0.72
C LEU A 254 -10.06 4.37 -0.37
N SER A 255 -9.39 5.14 0.49
CA SER A 255 -9.76 6.52 0.81
C SER A 255 -9.74 7.47 -0.39
N HIS A 256 -8.99 7.13 -1.44
CA HIS A 256 -8.90 7.90 -2.69
C HIS A 256 -9.81 7.34 -3.81
N GLY A 257 -10.88 6.62 -3.44
CA GLY A 257 -11.99 6.29 -4.34
C GLY A 257 -11.85 4.95 -5.07
N TYR A 258 -10.93 4.08 -4.63
CA TYR A 258 -10.95 2.69 -5.05
C TYR A 258 -12.12 1.96 -4.39
N ASP A 259 -12.78 1.10 -5.16
CA ASP A 259 -13.93 0.31 -4.71
C ASP A 259 -13.45 -0.99 -4.04
N ALA A 260 -13.77 -1.16 -2.76
CA ALA A 260 -13.39 -2.31 -1.95
C ALA A 260 -14.09 -3.62 -2.39
N ASN A 261 -15.18 -3.54 -3.16
CA ASN A 261 -15.94 -4.70 -3.66
C ASN A 261 -15.49 -5.21 -5.04
N LYS A 262 -14.45 -4.60 -5.63
CA LYS A 262 -13.92 -5.06 -6.91
C LYS A 262 -13.21 -6.40 -6.82
N THR A 263 -13.06 -7.02 -7.98
CA THR A 263 -12.32 -8.26 -8.16
C THR A 263 -10.93 -8.01 -8.73
N ASN A 264 -9.97 -8.82 -8.30
CA ASN A 264 -8.64 -8.88 -8.88
C ASN A 264 -8.66 -9.56 -10.28
N ARG A 265 -7.47 -9.70 -10.89
CA ARG A 265 -7.32 -10.30 -12.23
C ARG A 265 -7.71 -11.78 -12.32
N ASP A 266 -7.70 -12.49 -11.19
CA ASP A 266 -8.11 -13.90 -11.10
C ASP A 266 -9.62 -14.06 -10.84
N GLY A 267 -10.35 -12.95 -10.74
CA GLY A 267 -11.80 -12.93 -10.55
C GLY A 267 -12.25 -13.07 -9.10
N TYR A 268 -11.34 -13.06 -8.13
CA TYR A 268 -11.68 -13.03 -6.70
C TYR A 268 -11.90 -11.60 -6.25
N SER A 269 -12.92 -11.35 -5.40
CA SER A 269 -13.04 -10.03 -4.74
C SER A 269 -11.77 -9.73 -3.94
N TYR A 270 -11.50 -8.45 -3.68
CA TYR A 270 -10.39 -8.07 -2.80
C TYR A 270 -10.51 -8.69 -1.41
N LEU A 271 -11.73 -8.77 -0.89
CA LEU A 271 -12.00 -9.37 0.42
C LEU A 271 -11.75 -10.88 0.44
N GLU A 272 -12.17 -11.62 -0.60
CA GLU A 272 -11.90 -13.05 -0.75
C GLU A 272 -10.39 -13.31 -0.91
N SER A 273 -9.72 -12.54 -1.77
CA SER A 273 -8.27 -12.64 -1.98
C SER A 273 -7.48 -12.36 -0.68
N ALA A 274 -7.91 -11.38 0.12
CA ALA A 274 -7.28 -11.05 1.39
C ALA A 274 -7.58 -12.05 2.51
N SER A 275 -8.60 -12.89 2.36
CA SER A 275 -9.03 -13.88 3.37
C SER A 275 -8.32 -15.22 3.26
N GLY A 276 -7.48 -15.43 2.25
CA GLY A 276 -6.79 -16.69 1.98
C GLY A 276 -5.29 -16.55 1.74
N VAL A 277 -4.64 -17.70 1.54
CA VAL A 277 -3.20 -17.73 1.19
C VAL A 277 -3.00 -17.29 -0.25
N ILE A 278 -2.11 -16.32 -0.45
CA ILE A 278 -1.75 -15.82 -1.76
C ILE A 278 -0.37 -16.37 -2.14
N GLY A 279 -0.29 -17.10 -3.25
CA GLY A 279 0.97 -17.60 -3.78
C GLY A 279 1.75 -16.50 -4.50
N ARG A 280 2.95 -16.16 -4.01
CA ARG A 280 3.82 -15.17 -4.65
C ARG A 280 4.98 -15.87 -5.36
N SER A 281 5.09 -15.69 -6.69
CA SER A 281 6.32 -16.07 -7.40
C SER A 281 7.40 -15.05 -7.09
N SER A 282 8.38 -15.44 -6.28
CA SER A 282 9.67 -14.76 -6.29
C SER A 282 10.45 -15.35 -7.46
N ASN A 283 10.78 -14.48 -8.45
CA ASN A 283 11.77 -14.72 -9.51
C ASN A 283 11.73 -16.04 -10.30
N GLY A 284 10.54 -16.60 -10.55
CA GLY A 284 10.33 -17.65 -11.56
C GLY A 284 10.57 -19.09 -11.09
N SER A 285 11.04 -19.31 -9.86
CA SER A 285 11.31 -20.67 -9.35
C SER A 285 10.89 -20.92 -7.90
N ASN A 286 10.66 -19.88 -7.09
CA ASN A 286 10.28 -20.05 -5.68
C ASN A 286 8.93 -19.40 -5.40
N TYR A 287 7.90 -20.23 -5.22
CA TYR A 287 6.62 -19.79 -4.68
C TYR A 287 6.73 -19.64 -3.17
N VAL A 288 6.45 -18.43 -2.68
CA VAL A 288 6.29 -18.18 -1.25
C VAL A 288 4.81 -18.01 -0.99
N ASN A 289 4.27 -18.85 -0.10
CA ASN A 289 2.90 -18.67 0.39
C ASN A 289 2.87 -17.49 1.34
N GLN A 290 2.03 -16.52 1.03
CA GLN A 290 1.75 -15.39 1.89
C GLN A 290 0.41 -15.62 2.57
N TYR A 291 0.45 -15.74 3.89
CA TYR A 291 -0.73 -15.97 4.70
C TYR A 291 -1.52 -14.67 4.94
N PRO A 292 -2.85 -14.76 5.10
CA PRO A 292 -3.70 -13.58 5.22
C PRO A 292 -3.52 -12.89 6.58
N LYS A 293 -3.51 -11.55 6.58
CA LYS A 293 -3.50 -10.74 7.81
C LYS A 293 -4.87 -10.15 8.10
N ALA A 294 -5.29 -10.25 9.36
CA ALA A 294 -6.57 -9.72 9.82
C ALA A 294 -6.70 -8.21 9.58
N GLU A 295 -5.59 -7.47 9.67
CA GLU A 295 -5.56 -6.03 9.43
C GLU A 295 -5.95 -5.66 8.00
N ILE A 296 -5.57 -6.46 7.00
CA ILE A 296 -5.93 -6.22 5.59
C ILE A 296 -7.43 -6.40 5.38
N VAL A 297 -8.00 -7.48 5.93
CA VAL A 297 -9.44 -7.74 5.90
C VAL A 297 -10.19 -6.64 6.64
N GLN A 298 -9.71 -6.23 7.81
CA GLN A 298 -10.31 -5.15 8.59
C GLN A 298 -10.34 -3.83 7.80
N THR A 299 -9.26 -3.47 7.11
CA THR A 299 -9.22 -2.28 6.27
C THR A 299 -10.25 -2.37 5.14
N LEU A 300 -10.36 -3.50 4.43
CA LEU A 300 -11.36 -3.68 3.37
C LEU A 300 -12.79 -3.53 3.90
N LEU A 301 -13.10 -4.17 5.03
CA LEU A 301 -14.41 -4.09 5.68
C LEU A 301 -14.72 -2.65 6.14
N ALA A 302 -13.73 -1.92 6.67
CA ALA A 302 -13.89 -0.53 7.09
C ALA A 302 -14.23 0.41 5.91
N HIS A 303 -13.78 0.06 4.71
CA HIS A 303 -14.09 0.76 3.45
C HIS A 303 -15.29 0.16 2.70
N GLY A 304 -16.11 -0.66 3.37
CA GLY A 304 -17.39 -1.13 2.84
C GLY A 304 -17.32 -2.36 1.92
N ALA A 305 -16.25 -3.15 2.00
CA ALA A 305 -16.27 -4.48 1.39
C ALA A 305 -17.38 -5.34 2.01
N ASP A 306 -18.21 -5.94 1.17
CA ASP A 306 -19.37 -6.73 1.57
C ASP A 306 -19.05 -8.23 1.49
N PRO A 307 -18.91 -8.93 2.63
CA PRO A 307 -18.63 -10.36 2.64
C PRO A 307 -19.81 -11.20 2.12
N GLY A 308 -21.00 -10.61 1.98
CA GLY A 308 -22.17 -11.21 1.35
C GLY A 308 -22.04 -11.34 -0.16
N LEU A 309 -21.05 -10.71 -0.81
CA LEU A 309 -20.87 -10.76 -2.27
C LEU A 309 -19.95 -11.89 -2.74
N ASP A 310 -19.12 -12.46 -1.87
CA ASP A 310 -18.07 -13.41 -2.26
C ASP A 310 -18.00 -14.67 -1.37
N SER A 311 -16.91 -15.43 -1.46
CA SER A 311 -16.66 -16.64 -0.64
C SER A 311 -15.62 -16.42 0.46
N SER A 312 -15.38 -15.17 0.88
CA SER A 312 -14.36 -14.79 1.87
C SER A 312 -14.44 -15.61 3.16
N LEU A 313 -15.64 -15.83 3.71
CA LEU A 313 -15.81 -16.61 4.94
C LEU A 313 -15.44 -18.09 4.73
N TYR A 314 -15.79 -18.68 3.58
CA TYR A 314 -15.37 -20.04 3.24
C TYR A 314 -13.84 -20.13 3.17
N THR A 315 -13.21 -19.16 2.51
CA THR A 315 -11.75 -19.06 2.37
C THR A 315 -11.07 -18.92 3.73
N ALA A 316 -11.59 -18.08 4.63
CA ALA A 316 -11.04 -17.90 5.97
C ALA A 316 -11.06 -19.20 6.78
N VAL A 317 -12.16 -19.98 6.72
CA VAL A 317 -12.26 -21.28 7.38
C VAL A 317 -11.33 -22.32 6.72
N GLN A 318 -11.26 -22.33 5.39
CA GLN A 318 -10.36 -23.20 4.63
C GLN A 318 -8.90 -23.01 5.03
N TRP A 319 -8.49 -21.76 5.28
CA TRP A 319 -7.11 -21.44 5.70
C TRP A 319 -6.95 -21.34 7.22
N SER A 320 -7.91 -21.86 8.00
CA SER A 320 -7.85 -21.91 9.46
C SER A 320 -7.61 -20.53 10.13
N SER A 321 -8.15 -19.45 9.55
CA SER A 321 -8.04 -18.10 10.12
C SER A 321 -9.28 -17.72 10.94
N TYR A 322 -9.27 -18.07 12.22
CA TYR A 322 -10.33 -17.68 13.17
C TYR A 322 -10.54 -16.15 13.27
N PRO A 323 -9.49 -15.31 13.38
CA PRO A 323 -9.68 -13.86 13.48
C PRO A 323 -10.41 -13.28 12.26
N ILE A 324 -10.05 -13.74 11.06
CA ILE A 324 -10.70 -13.30 9.81
C ILE A 324 -12.14 -13.82 9.75
N ALA A 325 -12.39 -15.08 10.11
CA ALA A 325 -13.75 -15.61 10.16
C ALA A 325 -14.66 -14.77 11.09
N GLN A 326 -14.15 -14.37 12.27
CA GLN A 326 -14.88 -13.51 13.19
C GLN A 326 -15.11 -12.09 12.64
N LEU A 327 -14.14 -11.50 11.96
CA LEU A 327 -14.31 -10.20 11.29
C LEU A 327 -15.42 -10.26 10.25
N LEU A 328 -15.41 -11.29 9.39
CA LEU A 328 -16.38 -11.47 8.32
C LEU A 328 -17.79 -11.74 8.86
N LEU A 329 -17.93 -12.59 9.88
CA LEU A 329 -19.23 -12.85 10.53
C LEU A 329 -19.80 -11.59 11.18
N LYS A 330 -18.96 -10.79 11.86
CA LYS A 330 -19.37 -9.49 12.43
C LYS A 330 -19.79 -8.49 11.35
N ALA A 331 -19.21 -8.59 10.16
CA ALA A 331 -19.60 -7.82 8.98
C ALA A 331 -20.80 -8.41 8.21
N GLY A 332 -21.42 -9.49 8.70
CA GLY A 332 -22.66 -10.05 8.14
C GLY A 332 -22.47 -11.20 7.14
N ALA A 333 -21.29 -11.82 7.07
CA ALA A 333 -21.08 -13.01 6.25
C ALA A 333 -22.02 -14.15 6.65
N ASP A 334 -22.69 -14.77 5.67
CA ASP A 334 -23.58 -15.92 5.92
C ASP A 334 -22.78 -17.23 5.92
N PRO A 335 -22.72 -17.99 7.05
CA PRO A 335 -22.02 -19.27 7.13
C PRO A 335 -22.63 -20.38 6.26
N TYR A 336 -23.84 -20.16 5.71
CA TYR A 336 -24.54 -21.11 4.84
C TYR A 336 -24.55 -20.69 3.37
N LYS A 337 -23.95 -19.55 3.02
CA LYS A 337 -23.82 -19.13 1.62
C LYS A 337 -22.99 -20.14 0.83
N GLU A 338 -23.52 -20.58 -0.31
CA GLU A 338 -22.81 -21.47 -1.22
C GLU A 338 -21.80 -20.69 -2.07
N ASN A 339 -20.60 -21.26 -2.22
CA ASN A 339 -19.64 -20.84 -3.23
C ASN A 339 -19.97 -21.44 -4.60
N ARG A 340 -19.14 -21.17 -5.62
CA ARG A 340 -19.32 -21.70 -6.99
C ARG A 340 -19.30 -23.23 -7.12
N PHE A 341 -18.92 -23.95 -6.06
CA PHE A 341 -18.84 -25.41 -6.00
C PHE A 341 -19.93 -26.02 -5.10
N HIS A 342 -20.93 -25.23 -4.68
CA HIS A 342 -21.99 -25.66 -3.74
C HIS A 342 -21.49 -26.05 -2.33
N ASP A 343 -20.29 -25.59 -1.98
CA ASP A 343 -19.78 -25.69 -0.62
C ASP A 343 -20.14 -24.45 0.19
N THR A 344 -20.32 -24.64 1.49
CA THR A 344 -20.60 -23.55 2.44
C THR A 344 -19.48 -23.43 3.46
N PRO A 345 -19.27 -22.25 4.07
CA PRO A 345 -18.37 -22.12 5.21
C PRO A 345 -18.67 -23.14 6.31
N TYR A 346 -19.94 -23.43 6.57
CA TYR A 346 -20.37 -24.45 7.53
C TYR A 346 -19.91 -25.86 7.16
N LYS A 347 -20.09 -26.30 5.90
CA LYS A 347 -19.59 -27.63 5.45
C LYS A 347 -18.07 -27.74 5.63
N MET A 348 -17.34 -26.68 5.28
CA MET A 348 -15.89 -26.61 5.50
C MET A 348 -15.53 -26.69 6.99
N ALA A 349 -16.23 -25.95 7.85
CA ALA A 349 -15.99 -25.98 9.29
C ALA A 349 -16.28 -27.36 9.91
N VAL A 350 -17.31 -28.07 9.45
CA VAL A 350 -17.56 -29.47 9.86
C VAL A 350 -16.38 -30.36 9.50
N SER A 351 -15.87 -30.27 8.26
CA SER A 351 -14.72 -31.09 7.83
C SER A 351 -13.44 -30.83 8.63
N ARG A 352 -13.30 -29.61 9.17
CA ARG A 352 -12.16 -29.17 9.97
C ARG A 352 -12.38 -29.29 11.49
N GLY A 353 -13.60 -29.61 11.92
CA GLY A 353 -13.98 -29.61 13.33
C GLY A 353 -13.93 -28.22 13.98
N THR A 354 -14.26 -27.15 13.23
CA THR A 354 -14.20 -25.74 13.66
C THR A 354 -15.57 -25.06 13.65
N THR A 355 -16.66 -25.80 13.85
CA THR A 355 -18.03 -25.28 13.73
C THR A 355 -18.36 -24.12 14.67
N LYS A 356 -17.77 -24.06 15.87
CA LYS A 356 -17.97 -22.94 16.82
C LYS A 356 -17.31 -21.65 16.35
N TRP A 357 -16.41 -21.70 15.36
CA TRP A 357 -15.84 -20.51 14.73
C TRP A 357 -16.89 -19.70 13.97
N LEU A 358 -17.99 -20.34 13.56
CA LEU A 358 -19.08 -19.73 12.79
C LEU A 358 -20.15 -19.06 13.66
N VAL A 359 -19.88 -18.92 14.96
CA VAL A 359 -20.70 -18.15 15.89
C VAL A 359 -19.96 -16.86 16.20
N VAL A 360 -20.63 -15.71 16.10
CA VAL A 360 -20.04 -14.41 16.45
C VAL A 360 -19.73 -14.38 17.94
N GLN A 361 -18.50 -14.02 18.29
CA GLN A 361 -18.03 -13.89 19.68
C GLN A 361 -17.65 -12.42 19.96
N ASP A 362 -18.46 -11.75 20.77
CA ASP A 362 -18.28 -10.32 21.11
C ASP A 362 -17.29 -10.09 22.27
N LYS A 363 -16.87 -11.15 22.95
CA LYS A 363 -15.93 -11.13 24.09
C LYS A 363 -14.70 -11.97 23.78
N GLN A 364 -13.89 -12.26 24.82
CA GLN A 364 -12.81 -13.25 24.73
C GLN A 364 -13.30 -14.52 24.05
N PRO A 365 -12.53 -15.10 23.12
CA PRO A 365 -12.91 -16.34 22.48
C PRO A 365 -13.26 -17.41 23.49
N VAL A 366 -14.36 -18.12 23.30
CA VAL A 366 -14.72 -19.35 24.03
C VAL A 366 -14.14 -20.58 23.34
N ILE A 367 -13.08 -20.37 22.56
CA ILE A 367 -12.26 -21.37 21.89
C ILE A 367 -10.86 -21.29 22.49
N PRO A 368 -10.24 -22.44 22.83
CA PRO A 368 -8.88 -22.48 23.36
C PRO A 368 -7.85 -21.76 22.48
N GLU A 369 -7.11 -20.83 23.09
CA GLU A 369 -6.03 -20.06 22.44
C GLU A 369 -4.64 -20.49 22.93
N LEU A 370 -3.74 -20.77 21.99
CA LEU A 370 -2.37 -21.15 22.29
C LEU A 370 -1.37 -20.28 21.53
N ARG A 371 -0.61 -19.46 22.26
CA ARG A 371 0.50 -18.68 21.70
C ARG A 371 1.72 -19.54 21.53
N ILE A 372 2.30 -19.55 20.34
CA ILE A 372 3.48 -20.35 20.03
C ILE A 372 4.71 -19.45 20.05
N MET A 373 5.71 -19.82 20.85
CA MET A 373 6.96 -19.08 20.99
C MET A 373 8.13 -19.98 20.60
N ASP A 374 9.12 -19.44 19.90
CA ASP A 374 10.39 -20.14 19.67
C ASP A 374 11.20 -20.24 20.96
N ALA A 375 12.35 -20.91 20.93
CA ALA A 375 13.19 -21.14 22.11
C ALA A 375 13.72 -19.86 22.76
N GLN A 376 13.70 -18.73 22.06
CA GLN A 376 14.13 -17.41 22.55
C GLN A 376 12.96 -16.59 23.10
N GLY A 377 11.73 -17.10 23.00
CA GLY A 377 10.51 -16.40 23.42
C GLY A 377 9.95 -15.47 22.36
N VAL A 378 10.41 -15.59 21.10
CA VAL A 378 9.87 -14.82 19.98
C VAL A 378 8.63 -15.53 19.43
N PRO A 379 7.52 -14.83 19.19
CA PRO A 379 6.33 -15.43 18.61
C PRO A 379 6.61 -16.10 17.25
N VAL A 380 6.07 -17.30 17.07
CA VAL A 380 6.11 -18.01 15.80
C VAL A 380 4.86 -17.68 15.01
N GLU A 381 5.03 -17.00 13.88
CA GLU A 381 3.93 -16.44 13.09
C GLU A 381 3.09 -17.48 12.33
N SER A 382 3.57 -18.70 12.12
CA SER A 382 2.75 -19.75 11.50
C SER A 382 3.30 -21.15 11.68
N GLY A 383 2.40 -22.12 11.54
CA GLY A 383 2.72 -23.53 11.53
C GLY A 383 1.53 -24.43 11.78
N THR A 384 1.82 -25.69 12.12
CA THR A 384 0.81 -26.69 12.45
C THR A 384 1.21 -27.44 13.71
N ILE A 385 0.29 -27.59 14.65
CA ILE A 385 0.44 -28.50 15.80
C ILE A 385 -0.47 -29.71 15.64
N PHE A 386 -0.01 -30.87 16.10
CA PHE A 386 -0.85 -32.05 16.25
C PHE A 386 -1.20 -32.24 17.72
N ILE A 387 -2.50 -32.25 18.01
CA ILE A 387 -3.04 -32.46 19.35
C ILE A 387 -3.77 -33.80 19.38
N GLN A 388 -3.44 -34.62 20.37
CA GLN A 388 -4.01 -35.94 20.57
C GLN A 388 -4.74 -36.01 21.91
N SER A 389 -5.88 -36.69 21.96
CA SER A 389 -6.56 -36.99 23.23
C SER A 389 -5.68 -37.87 24.13
N ALA A 390 -5.53 -37.49 25.41
CA ALA A 390 -4.83 -38.32 26.39
C ALA A 390 -5.60 -39.60 26.74
N GLU A 391 -6.91 -39.63 26.45
CA GLU A 391 -7.81 -40.76 26.74
C GLU A 391 -8.03 -41.71 25.54
N GLY A 392 -7.26 -41.55 24.45
CA GLY A 392 -7.41 -42.40 23.25
C GLY A 392 -8.67 -42.14 22.42
N ARG A 393 -9.34 -40.99 22.60
CA ARG A 393 -10.46 -40.52 21.79
C ARG A 393 -9.97 -39.96 20.45
N TYR A 394 -9.73 -40.84 19.47
CA TYR A 394 -9.24 -40.47 18.14
C TYR A 394 -10.15 -39.48 17.40
N ASP A 395 -11.45 -39.47 17.73
CA ASP A 395 -12.41 -38.49 17.22
C ASP A 395 -12.12 -37.06 17.68
N LEU A 396 -11.23 -36.86 18.66
CA LEU A 396 -10.80 -35.55 19.16
C LEU A 396 -9.37 -35.17 18.71
N ASP A 397 -8.67 -36.06 18.01
CA ASP A 397 -7.33 -35.78 17.50
C ASP A 397 -7.41 -34.79 16.35
N ARG A 398 -6.60 -33.72 16.40
CA ARG A 398 -6.70 -32.62 15.43
C ARG A 398 -5.35 -32.06 15.05
N TRP A 399 -5.21 -31.76 13.76
CA TRP A 399 -4.19 -30.85 13.26
C TRP A 399 -4.73 -29.43 13.38
N VAL A 400 -4.02 -28.58 14.11
CA VAL A 400 -4.36 -27.16 14.27
C VAL A 400 -3.30 -26.36 13.53
N ASN A 401 -3.68 -25.84 12.37
CA ASN A 401 -2.91 -24.83 11.69
C ASN A 401 -3.12 -23.49 12.41
N TRP A 402 -2.06 -22.70 12.53
CA TRP A 402 -2.17 -21.35 13.03
C TRP A 402 -1.46 -20.38 12.11
N GLU A 403 -2.05 -19.19 12.00
CA GLU A 403 -1.53 -18.06 11.26
C GLU A 403 -1.58 -16.83 12.15
N GLY A 404 -0.50 -16.06 12.16
CA GLY A 404 -0.20 -15.09 13.21
C GLY A 404 0.31 -15.76 14.49
N ARG A 405 0.16 -15.10 15.63
CA ARG A 405 0.84 -15.50 16.88
C ARG A 405 0.04 -16.47 17.76
N THR A 406 -1.13 -16.91 17.31
CA THR A 406 -2.09 -17.67 18.13
C THR A 406 -2.73 -18.80 17.34
N ALA A 407 -2.64 -20.02 17.87
CA ALA A 407 -3.41 -21.17 17.42
C ALA A 407 -4.77 -21.20 18.12
N TYR A 408 -5.83 -21.34 17.34
CA TYR A 408 -7.20 -21.50 17.84
C TYR A 408 -7.60 -22.96 17.65
N ALA A 409 -7.89 -23.67 18.74
CA ALA A 409 -8.19 -25.09 18.70
C ALA A 409 -9.58 -25.35 19.29
N GLU A 410 -10.55 -25.74 18.46
CA GLU A 410 -11.87 -26.13 18.95
C GLU A 410 -11.80 -27.52 19.60
N LEU A 411 -11.56 -27.53 20.92
CA LEU A 411 -11.47 -28.72 21.74
C LEU A 411 -12.45 -28.65 22.92
N PRO A 412 -13.12 -29.75 23.29
CA PRO A 412 -13.86 -29.82 24.54
C PRO A 412 -12.92 -29.82 25.75
N ASP A 413 -13.46 -29.59 26.94
CA ASP A 413 -12.72 -29.71 28.20
C ASP A 413 -12.20 -31.15 28.36
N GLY A 414 -10.93 -31.29 28.74
CA GLY A 414 -10.27 -32.59 28.79
C GLY A 414 -8.75 -32.51 28.82
N ASN A 415 -8.11 -33.69 28.87
CA ASN A 415 -6.66 -33.83 28.86
C ASN A 415 -6.17 -34.22 27.45
N TYR A 416 -5.13 -33.56 26.98
CA TYR A 416 -4.56 -33.77 25.65
C TYR A 416 -3.03 -33.77 25.70
N ASN A 417 -2.41 -34.18 24.60
CA ASN A 417 -0.98 -34.04 24.37
C ASN A 417 -0.74 -33.29 23.07
N ILE A 418 0.11 -32.27 23.10
CA ILE A 418 0.69 -31.72 21.88
C ILE A 418 1.83 -32.65 21.48
N VAL A 419 1.59 -33.44 20.44
CA VAL A 419 2.51 -34.48 19.98
C VAL A 419 3.65 -33.85 19.19
N SER A 420 3.33 -32.92 18.29
CA SER A 420 4.31 -32.26 17.44
C SER A 420 3.89 -30.83 17.11
N ALA A 421 4.90 -30.02 16.75
CA ALA A 421 4.73 -28.70 16.18
C ALA A 421 5.65 -28.57 14.97
N ARG A 422 5.10 -28.17 13.83
CA ARG A 422 5.80 -27.94 12.57
C ARG A 422 5.73 -26.47 12.23
N THR A 423 6.88 -25.84 12.04
CA THR A 423 7.03 -24.48 11.55
C THR A 423 7.63 -24.51 10.14
N TYR A 424 7.78 -23.35 9.50
CA TYR A 424 8.46 -23.27 8.20
C TYR A 424 9.90 -23.83 8.23
N ARG A 425 10.60 -23.71 9.37
CA ARG A 425 12.03 -24.08 9.47
C ARG A 425 12.27 -25.40 10.19
N THR A 426 11.40 -25.76 11.12
CA THR A 426 11.68 -26.81 12.10
C THR A 426 10.48 -27.70 12.32
N THR A 427 10.73 -28.96 12.63
CA THR A 427 9.71 -29.87 13.20
C THR A 427 10.17 -30.27 14.59
N SER A 428 9.30 -30.06 15.58
CA SER A 428 9.56 -30.42 16.97
C SER A 428 8.60 -31.51 17.41
N VAL A 429 9.15 -32.67 17.78
CA VAL A 429 8.43 -33.75 18.45
C VAL A 429 8.49 -33.47 19.96
N LEU A 430 7.33 -33.41 20.60
CA LEU A 430 7.19 -32.87 21.95
C LEU A 430 6.63 -33.91 22.93
N ASN A 431 5.39 -34.38 22.69
CA ASN A 431 4.57 -35.10 23.67
C ASN A 431 4.32 -34.29 24.97
N LYS A 432 3.90 -33.04 24.82
CA LYS A 432 3.64 -32.13 25.95
C LYS A 432 2.19 -32.28 26.44
N PRO A 433 1.94 -32.68 27.69
CA PRO A 433 0.59 -32.72 28.24
C PRO A 433 0.03 -31.31 28.38
N ILE A 434 -1.24 -31.17 28.04
CA ILE A 434 -2.03 -29.94 28.14
C ILE A 434 -3.44 -30.28 28.61
N ARG A 435 -4.13 -29.28 29.15
CA ARG A 435 -5.50 -29.43 29.63
C ARG A 435 -6.34 -28.26 29.14
N VAL A 436 -7.54 -28.59 28.66
CA VAL A 436 -8.58 -27.63 28.33
C VAL A 436 -9.59 -27.62 29.47
N GLN A 437 -9.84 -26.44 30.03
CA GLN A 437 -10.81 -26.25 31.10
C GLN A 437 -11.56 -24.93 30.89
N ASN A 438 -12.88 -24.96 31.02
CA ASN A 438 -13.75 -23.81 30.75
C ASN A 438 -13.54 -23.23 29.34
N GLY A 439 -13.28 -24.10 28.35
CA GLY A 439 -13.04 -23.70 26.96
C GLY A 439 -11.72 -22.99 26.71
N GLN A 440 -10.75 -23.07 27.63
CA GLN A 440 -9.42 -22.48 27.47
C GLN A 440 -8.31 -23.46 27.84
N PHE A 441 -7.12 -23.29 27.24
CA PHE A 441 -5.94 -24.02 27.70
C PHE A 441 -5.52 -23.49 29.07
N GLU A 442 -5.22 -24.37 30.03
CA GLU A 442 -4.67 -23.98 31.34
C GLU A 442 -3.36 -23.19 31.20
N SER A 443 -2.58 -23.49 30.16
CA SER A 443 -1.41 -22.74 29.75
C SER A 443 -1.61 -22.19 28.34
N ALA A 444 -1.80 -20.88 28.23
CA ALA A 444 -2.00 -20.18 26.96
C ALA A 444 -0.73 -20.04 26.10
N THR A 445 0.40 -20.62 26.50
CA THR A 445 1.67 -20.54 25.77
C THR A 445 2.33 -21.92 25.58
N LEU A 446 2.76 -22.18 24.35
CA LEU A 446 3.68 -23.27 23.98
C LEU A 446 5.05 -22.71 23.62
N GLN A 447 6.03 -22.96 24.48
CA GLN A 447 7.43 -22.70 24.21
C GLN A 447 8.03 -23.88 23.42
N LEU A 448 8.47 -23.63 22.18
CA LEU A 448 9.20 -24.61 21.38
C LEU A 448 10.66 -24.66 21.83
N GLN A 449 11.25 -25.85 21.72
CA GLN A 449 12.65 -26.06 22.08
C GLN A 449 13.57 -25.68 20.92
N LYS A 450 14.83 -25.38 21.25
CA LYS A 450 15.86 -25.19 20.22
C LYS A 450 16.05 -26.54 19.50
N PRO A 451 16.17 -26.57 18.16
CA PRO A 451 16.51 -27.78 17.44
C PRO A 451 17.76 -28.43 18.00
N ASN A 452 17.64 -29.69 18.44
CA ASN A 452 18.75 -30.51 18.93
C ASN A 452 19.32 -31.42 17.84
N VAL A 453 18.70 -31.44 16.66
CA VAL A 453 19.22 -32.14 15.50
C VAL A 453 19.28 -31.17 14.31
N THR A 454 20.44 -31.11 13.68
CA THR A 454 20.62 -30.51 12.35
C THR A 454 21.01 -31.60 11.37
N GLY A 455 20.77 -31.42 10.08
CA GLY A 455 21.28 -32.39 9.12
C GLY A 455 21.37 -31.92 7.69
N THR A 456 22.11 -32.70 6.92
CA THR A 456 22.35 -32.51 5.50
C THR A 456 22.01 -33.77 4.72
N ALA A 457 21.32 -33.58 3.61
CA ALA A 457 21.04 -34.63 2.65
C ALA A 457 22.01 -34.55 1.46
N SER A 458 22.66 -35.66 1.14
CA SER A 458 23.34 -35.89 -0.13
C SER A 458 22.37 -36.54 -1.10
N PHE A 459 22.46 -36.15 -2.38
CA PHE A 459 21.58 -36.65 -3.44
C PHE A 459 22.44 -37.36 -4.47
N GLU A 460 22.19 -38.65 -4.69
CA GLU A 460 22.96 -39.46 -5.65
C GLU A 460 22.73 -39.01 -7.11
N ASN A 461 21.60 -38.38 -7.38
CA ASN A 461 21.26 -37.80 -8.68
C ASN A 461 21.17 -36.27 -8.57
N ALA A 462 21.97 -35.57 -9.36
CA ALA A 462 22.05 -34.11 -9.36
C ALA A 462 20.75 -33.41 -9.83
N SER A 463 19.89 -34.12 -10.56
CA SER A 463 18.61 -33.61 -11.05
C SER A 463 17.48 -33.65 -10.01
N VAL A 464 17.69 -34.30 -8.86
CA VAL A 464 16.69 -34.35 -7.78
C VAL A 464 16.54 -32.96 -7.16
N ASN A 465 15.30 -32.50 -7.00
CA ASN A 465 15.04 -31.26 -6.30
C ASN A 465 15.41 -31.44 -4.83
N ARG A 466 16.26 -30.54 -4.32
CA ARG A 466 16.85 -30.61 -2.98
C ARG A 466 15.94 -30.05 -1.88
N SER A 467 14.77 -29.56 -2.25
CA SER A 467 13.75 -29.08 -1.32
C SER A 467 12.53 -29.99 -1.38
N GLY A 468 12.08 -30.42 -0.21
CA GLY A 468 11.09 -31.48 -0.07
C GLY A 468 10.81 -31.84 1.38
N GLN A 469 10.24 -33.02 1.61
CA GLN A 469 9.92 -33.56 2.92
C GLN A 469 10.60 -34.92 3.12
N LEU A 470 11.13 -35.16 4.31
CA LEU A 470 11.82 -36.39 4.68
C LEU A 470 11.12 -37.05 5.86
N ASN A 471 10.70 -38.31 5.70
CA ASN A 471 10.09 -39.07 6.77
C ASN A 471 11.14 -39.59 7.76
N ILE A 472 10.76 -39.60 9.03
CA ILE A 472 11.56 -40.10 10.14
C ILE A 472 10.77 -41.18 10.87
N TYR A 473 11.46 -42.27 11.19
CA TYR A 473 10.92 -43.43 11.89
C TYR A 473 11.73 -43.68 13.16
N ASN A 474 11.10 -44.30 14.16
CA ASN A 474 11.83 -44.81 15.32
C ASN A 474 12.49 -46.18 15.04
N ASP A 475 13.21 -46.69 16.03
CA ASP A 475 13.85 -48.01 16.03
C ASP A 475 12.90 -49.20 15.80
N ARG A 476 11.59 -49.02 16.03
CA ARG A 476 10.53 -49.99 15.75
C ARG A 476 9.89 -49.81 14.37
N ASN A 477 10.50 -49.01 13.50
CA ASN A 477 9.99 -48.69 12.16
C ASN A 477 8.58 -48.06 12.16
N SER A 478 8.21 -47.41 13.26
CA SER A 478 6.97 -46.62 13.35
C SER A 478 7.25 -45.20 12.92
N TYR A 479 6.37 -44.63 12.09
CA TYR A 479 6.46 -43.25 11.64
C TYR A 479 6.41 -42.28 12.82
N ILE A 480 7.27 -41.27 12.82
CA ILE A 480 7.35 -40.25 13.88
C ILE A 480 6.92 -38.88 13.35
N CYS A 481 7.58 -38.39 12.31
CA CYS A 481 7.27 -37.08 11.73
C CYS A 481 7.91 -36.92 10.34
N ASP A 482 7.51 -35.85 9.67
CA ASP A 482 8.22 -35.31 8.50
C ASP A 482 9.05 -34.11 8.89
N VAL A 483 10.22 -33.95 8.27
CA VAL A 483 11.00 -32.72 8.34
C VAL A 483 11.13 -32.10 6.96
N VAL A 484 11.03 -30.77 6.88
CA VAL A 484 11.24 -30.02 5.63
C VAL A 484 12.73 -29.93 5.36
N LEU A 485 13.13 -30.33 4.15
CA LEU A 485 14.45 -30.05 3.61
C LEU A 485 14.36 -28.77 2.80
N ASN A 486 15.25 -27.83 3.11
CA ASN A 486 15.46 -26.63 2.32
C ASN A 486 16.87 -26.65 1.74
N ASN A 487 16.95 -26.84 0.43
CA ASN A 487 18.22 -26.98 -0.29
C ASN A 487 19.16 -28.02 0.36
N GLY A 488 18.61 -29.19 0.68
CA GLY A 488 19.32 -30.32 1.28
C GLY A 488 19.67 -30.16 2.75
N LYS A 489 19.20 -29.12 3.45
CA LYS A 489 19.41 -28.94 4.89
C LYS A 489 18.11 -29.04 5.66
N PHE A 490 18.17 -29.54 6.89
CA PHE A 490 17.02 -29.64 7.77
C PHE A 490 17.39 -29.43 9.24
N GLU A 491 16.40 -29.01 10.03
CA GLU A 491 16.50 -28.83 11.48
C GLU A 491 15.26 -29.44 12.16
N LEU A 492 15.48 -30.13 13.28
CA LEU A 492 14.39 -30.74 14.05
C LEU A 492 14.70 -30.82 15.55
N SER A 493 13.64 -30.99 16.33
CA SER A 493 13.71 -31.33 17.75
C SER A 493 13.16 -32.74 17.95
N LEU A 494 13.99 -33.67 18.42
CA LEU A 494 13.60 -35.04 18.72
C LEU A 494 13.91 -35.39 20.18
N PRO A 495 13.06 -36.17 20.85
CA PRO A 495 13.42 -36.82 22.10
C PRO A 495 14.65 -37.73 21.95
N PRO A 496 15.38 -38.01 23.03
CA PRO A 496 16.49 -38.96 23.02
C PRO A 496 16.05 -40.34 22.50
N GLY A 497 16.84 -40.94 21.63
CA GLY A 497 16.49 -42.22 21.01
C GLY A 497 17.16 -42.44 19.66
N THR A 498 16.90 -43.60 19.06
CA THR A 498 17.43 -43.97 17.74
C THR A 498 16.33 -43.84 16.69
N TYR A 499 16.68 -43.18 15.59
CA TYR A 499 15.77 -42.92 14.48
C TYR A 499 16.41 -43.29 13.14
N SER A 500 15.58 -43.57 12.15
CA SER A 500 15.97 -43.81 10.77
C SER A 500 15.21 -42.90 9.80
N PHE A 501 15.81 -42.67 8.64
CA PHE A 501 15.19 -41.93 7.54
C PHE A 501 14.63 -42.92 6.51
N GLY A 502 13.44 -42.66 5.97
CA GLY A 502 12.75 -43.59 5.07
C GLY A 502 12.53 -43.07 3.66
N GLN A 503 11.52 -42.23 3.45
CA GLN A 503 11.21 -41.67 2.13
C GLN A 503 11.46 -40.16 2.08
N TYR A 504 11.92 -39.69 0.92
CA TYR A 504 12.04 -38.28 0.59
C TYR A 504 11.06 -37.93 -0.54
N PHE A 505 10.21 -36.94 -0.31
CA PHE A 505 9.25 -36.40 -1.26
C PHE A 505 9.73 -35.03 -1.71
N ASP A 506 10.05 -34.88 -2.99
CA ASP A 506 10.39 -33.57 -3.51
C ASP A 506 9.13 -32.75 -3.82
N PHE A 507 9.28 -31.44 -4.01
CA PHE A 507 8.13 -30.58 -4.32
C PHE A 507 7.60 -30.71 -5.76
N ASN A 508 8.22 -31.54 -6.59
CA ASN A 508 7.69 -31.90 -7.91
C ASN A 508 6.73 -33.10 -7.81
N GLY A 509 6.57 -33.70 -6.63
CA GLY A 509 5.74 -34.88 -6.40
C GLY A 509 6.47 -36.20 -6.64
N ASP A 510 7.80 -36.17 -6.78
CA ASP A 510 8.62 -37.37 -6.90
C ASP A 510 9.00 -37.90 -5.52
N THR A 511 9.02 -39.23 -5.39
CA THR A 511 9.39 -39.92 -4.15
C THR A 511 10.68 -40.69 -4.35
N TYR A 512 11.57 -40.65 -3.36
CA TYR A 512 12.87 -41.31 -3.38
C TYR A 512 13.08 -42.06 -2.06
N ALA A 513 13.92 -43.10 -2.08
CA ALA A 513 14.38 -43.71 -0.84
C ALA A 513 15.43 -42.81 -0.19
N ALA A 514 15.33 -42.62 1.12
CA ALA A 514 16.34 -41.97 1.94
C ALA A 514 16.93 -43.00 2.91
N LYS A 515 18.25 -42.93 3.12
CA LYS A 515 18.96 -43.82 4.04
C LYS A 515 19.80 -43.00 5.01
N GLY A 516 19.76 -43.41 6.26
CA GLY A 516 20.55 -42.84 7.34
C GLY A 516 19.94 -43.24 8.67
N THR A 517 20.73 -43.14 9.73
CA THR A 517 20.27 -43.30 11.10
C THR A 517 20.85 -42.19 11.97
N ILE A 518 20.17 -41.88 13.07
CA ILE A 518 20.64 -40.92 14.05
C ILE A 518 20.30 -41.41 15.46
N SER A 519 21.26 -41.32 16.38
CA SER A 519 21.05 -41.56 17.81
C SER A 519 21.10 -40.23 18.54
N VAL A 520 19.93 -39.70 18.91
CA VAL A 520 19.79 -38.43 19.60
C VAL A 520 20.16 -38.61 21.07
N PRO A 521 21.15 -37.88 21.61
CA PRO A 521 21.59 -38.02 22.99
C PRO A 521 20.57 -37.44 23.99
N ALA A 522 20.71 -37.80 25.26
CA ALA A 522 19.89 -37.24 26.35
C ALA A 522 20.10 -35.72 26.52
N GLU A 523 21.31 -35.24 26.29
CA GLU A 523 21.70 -33.83 26.39
C GLU A 523 22.56 -33.42 25.19
N GLY A 524 22.46 -32.14 24.80
CA GLY A 524 23.25 -31.57 23.72
C GLY A 524 22.54 -31.57 22.35
N SER A 525 23.33 -31.48 21.28
CA SER A 525 22.83 -31.47 19.90
C SER A 525 23.71 -32.35 19.00
N ILE A 526 23.12 -32.88 17.94
CA ILE A 526 23.78 -33.81 17.02
C ILE A 526 23.51 -33.41 15.56
N SER A 527 24.44 -33.77 14.67
CA SER A 527 24.24 -33.63 13.22
C SER A 527 23.98 -34.98 12.57
N ALA A 528 22.99 -35.05 11.68
CA ALA A 528 22.70 -36.21 10.83
C ALA A 528 23.15 -35.99 9.39
N ASN A 529 23.54 -37.09 8.74
CA ASN A 529 23.73 -37.15 7.30
C ASN A 529 22.74 -38.16 6.71
N VAL A 530 22.09 -37.78 5.62
CA VAL A 530 21.08 -38.59 4.93
C VAL A 530 21.49 -38.73 3.48
N THR A 531 21.38 -39.92 2.92
CA THR A 531 21.60 -40.15 1.48
C THR A 531 20.27 -40.41 0.81
N VAL A 532 19.92 -39.60 -0.19
CA VAL A 532 18.73 -39.74 -1.03
C VAL A 532 19.11 -40.44 -2.33
N SER A 533 18.41 -41.52 -2.64
CA SER A 533 18.71 -42.41 -3.76
C SER A 533 18.52 -41.76 -5.12
N ALA A 534 19.25 -42.24 -6.14
CA ALA A 534 19.15 -41.74 -7.51
C ALA A 534 17.82 -42.06 -8.21
N THR A 535 17.15 -43.15 -7.83
CA THR A 535 15.98 -43.70 -8.53
C THR A 535 14.69 -43.29 -7.85
N LYS A 536 13.72 -42.80 -8.64
CA LYS A 536 12.35 -42.54 -8.17
C LYS A 536 11.69 -43.84 -7.74
N TYR A 537 11.01 -43.82 -6.60
CA TYR A 537 10.14 -44.90 -6.17
C TYR A 537 8.92 -44.94 -7.10
N VAL A 538 8.77 -46.04 -7.83
CA VAL A 538 7.60 -46.29 -8.68
C VAL A 538 6.65 -47.17 -7.89
N TYR A 539 5.49 -46.64 -7.51
CA TYR A 539 4.43 -47.47 -6.95
C TYR A 539 4.09 -48.56 -7.97
N PRO A 540 4.04 -49.85 -7.58
CA PRO A 540 3.56 -50.88 -8.47
C PRO A 540 2.14 -50.50 -8.92
N GLN A 541 1.94 -50.38 -10.23
CA GLN A 541 0.62 -50.15 -10.82
C GLN A 541 -0.25 -51.35 -10.42
N GLY A 542 -1.27 -51.09 -9.59
CA GLY A 542 -2.26 -52.09 -9.16
C GLY A 542 -3.34 -52.28 -10.19
#